data_AF-A0A504YGD2-F1
#
_entry.id   AF-A0A504YGD2-F1
#
_cell.length_a   1.000
_cell.length_b   1.000
_cell.length_c   1.000
_cell.angle_alpha   90.00
_cell.angle_beta   90.00
_cell.angle_gamma   90.00
#
_symmetry.space_group_name_H-M   'P 1'
#
loop_
_entity.id
_entity.type
_entity.pdbx_description
1 polymer ?
#
loop_
_entity_poly.entity_id
_entity_poly.type
_entity_poly.pdbx_seq_one_letter_code
_entity_poly.pdbx_strand_id
1 'polypeptide(L)'
;MNDRLEILRERVRRLNDENYAVSDLLEHSEKDSLEVFGTLKKNEEKKDREIYALRKELCQTLQSQKEEKGELIVDLERSLQRMEENVQQKDNDIQSLQSSLKNLQDFMEERDEYQSELRHLKEELKEEETRRNDLLEKMELKFFEEKMRIRKEALQNIQMLALEAHRAALANLSSSVKSVYKQNVDMRMLLKHFRDQLRDMTANSMEIKNHNQHLILEKKTLECLLHKLKADYKKSLQKLTEHSHREAQLEQRLARTEQEFAIFRKTTAEAFNNRELEVQKSIETSNRIVQLERKRTARVYALANRILEHRSDVEQFFLSSLEEVRDEIVTTQANYKQDAKAAYNTRLRLAYYGAADYPQIRTFQPGLPSTNTVYDDLKAADCMPSNAKVQFSELTWEQKERVLANLFARINAGRKVNRRSPSRIESIPVLCTPIEMTHHSKETDSSVLSISTLELEKCAGKNSPLKVSKGLCFSAPGSLKSDPESNEDSHSLPELRNVHNLKSQMLLQTPVEQRIDAQEQSVNLTTK
;
A
#
# COMPACT_ATOMS: atom_id res chain seq x y z
N MET A 1 30.34 -74.97 102.31
CA MET A 1 31.29 -74.21 101.45
C MET A 1 30.78 -74.08 100.03
N ASN A 2 30.29 -75.16 99.41
CA ASN A 2 29.96 -75.24 97.98
C ASN A 2 29.04 -74.12 97.47
N ASP A 3 27.97 -73.76 98.18
CA ASP A 3 27.00 -72.76 97.71
C ASP A 3 27.64 -71.38 97.44
N ARG A 4 28.63 -70.97 98.24
CA ARG A 4 29.40 -69.73 97.97
C ARG A 4 30.28 -69.85 96.72
N LEU A 5 30.79 -71.04 96.42
CA LEU A 5 31.54 -71.32 95.20
C LEU A 5 30.63 -71.34 93.97
N GLU A 6 29.41 -71.88 94.09
CA GLU A 6 28.42 -71.91 93.01
C GLU A 6 27.92 -70.49 92.69
N ILE A 7 27.56 -69.70 93.70
CA ILE A 7 27.17 -68.28 93.54
C ILE A 7 28.30 -67.45 92.93
N LEU A 8 29.56 -67.69 93.32
CA LEU A 8 30.71 -67.01 92.72
C LEU A 8 30.95 -67.45 91.27
N ARG A 9 30.82 -68.73 90.94
CA ARG A 9 30.92 -69.25 89.56
C ARG A 9 29.83 -68.68 88.67
N GLU A 10 28.59 -68.62 89.15
CA GLU A 10 27.47 -68.05 88.41
C GLU A 10 27.58 -66.53 88.26
N ARG A 11 28.13 -65.82 89.25
CA ARG A 11 28.47 -64.40 89.13
C ARG A 11 29.60 -64.15 88.14
N VAL A 12 30.64 -64.99 88.12
CA VAL A 12 31.72 -64.91 87.11
C VAL A 12 31.19 -65.24 85.72
N ARG A 13 30.28 -66.21 85.59
CA ARG A 13 29.62 -66.51 84.30
C ARG A 13 28.78 -65.33 83.83
N ARG A 14 27.91 -64.77 84.68
CA ARG A 14 27.15 -63.54 84.36
C ARG A 14 28.06 -62.36 84.00
N LEU A 15 29.10 -62.07 84.77
CA LEU A 15 30.06 -61.00 84.44
C LEU A 15 30.79 -61.26 83.11
N ASN A 16 31.08 -62.51 82.78
CA ASN A 16 31.65 -62.88 81.48
C ASN A 16 30.65 -62.64 80.35
N ASP A 17 29.41 -63.11 80.51
CA ASP A 17 28.35 -63.01 79.51
C ASP A 17 27.91 -61.53 79.31
N GLU A 18 27.88 -60.74 80.38
CA GLU A 18 27.71 -59.28 80.38
C GLU A 18 28.88 -58.58 79.66
N ASN A 19 30.12 -59.00 79.88
CA ASN A 19 31.30 -58.41 79.24
C ASN A 19 31.40 -58.78 77.75
N TYR A 20 30.99 -60.00 77.35
CA TYR A 20 30.79 -60.36 75.95
C TYR A 20 29.69 -59.52 75.30
N ALA A 21 28.53 -59.37 75.95
CA ALA A 21 27.45 -58.53 75.43
C ALA A 21 27.86 -57.05 75.28
N VAL A 22 28.69 -56.52 76.20
CA VAL A 22 29.27 -55.17 76.07
C VAL A 22 30.28 -55.10 74.92
N SER A 23 31.08 -56.14 74.69
CA SER A 23 32.01 -56.20 73.55
C SER A 23 31.25 -56.24 72.21
N ASP A 24 30.22 -57.08 72.10
CA ASP A 24 29.38 -57.19 70.91
C ASP A 24 28.65 -55.86 70.62
N LEU A 25 28.16 -55.18 71.65
CA LEU A 25 27.54 -53.85 71.53
C LEU A 25 28.55 -52.75 71.12
N LEU A 26 29.80 -52.83 71.59
CA LEU A 26 30.87 -51.93 71.17
C LEU A 26 31.23 -52.18 69.69
N GLU A 27 31.44 -53.43 69.27
CA GLU A 27 31.71 -53.75 67.86
C GLU A 27 30.56 -53.32 66.94
N HIS A 28 29.30 -53.48 67.36
CA HIS A 28 28.15 -52.99 66.60
C HIS A 28 28.14 -51.46 66.52
N SER A 29 28.36 -50.77 67.64
CA SER A 29 28.39 -49.30 67.72
C SER A 29 29.54 -48.69 66.91
N GLU A 30 30.72 -49.32 66.92
CA GLU A 30 31.85 -48.92 66.09
C GLU A 30 31.57 -49.14 64.60
N LYS A 31 30.98 -50.28 64.25
CA LYS A 31 30.59 -50.60 62.86
C LYS A 31 29.52 -49.64 62.32
N ASP A 32 28.48 -49.36 63.10
CA ASP A 32 27.44 -48.38 62.76
C ASP A 32 28.04 -46.97 62.63
N SER A 33 28.96 -46.60 63.53
CA SER A 33 29.70 -45.33 63.46
C SER A 33 30.57 -45.24 62.19
N LEU A 34 31.21 -46.34 61.78
CA LEU A 34 31.99 -46.43 60.54
C LEU A 34 31.11 -46.41 59.28
N GLU A 35 29.89 -46.97 59.33
CA GLU A 35 28.93 -46.88 58.22
C GLU A 35 28.32 -45.47 58.09
N VAL A 36 27.97 -44.83 59.21
CA VAL A 36 27.56 -43.42 59.25
C VAL A 36 28.69 -42.52 58.76
N PHE A 37 29.93 -42.70 59.23
CA PHE A 37 31.09 -41.95 58.74
C PHE A 37 31.35 -42.21 57.23
N GLY A 38 31.25 -43.46 56.79
CA GLY A 38 31.43 -43.85 55.40
C GLY A 38 30.35 -43.30 54.46
N THR A 39 29.11 -43.15 54.92
CA THR A 39 28.01 -42.53 54.15
C THR A 39 28.12 -41.00 54.15
N LEU A 40 28.49 -40.38 55.28
CA LEU A 40 28.79 -38.95 55.37
C LEU A 40 29.95 -38.56 54.45
N LYS A 41 31.08 -39.27 54.50
CA LYS A 41 32.23 -39.02 53.62
C LYS A 41 31.88 -39.18 52.13
N LYS A 42 31.11 -40.21 51.76
CA LYS A 42 30.59 -40.36 50.38
C LYS A 42 29.64 -39.24 49.95
N ASN A 43 29.02 -38.52 50.89
CA ASN A 43 28.17 -37.36 50.63
C ASN A 43 29.00 -36.08 50.50
N GLU A 44 30.01 -35.90 51.36
CA GLU A 44 31.04 -34.85 51.28
C GLU A 44 31.78 -34.90 49.94
N GLU A 45 32.35 -36.06 49.58
CA GLU A 45 33.01 -36.28 48.28
C GLU A 45 32.08 -36.06 47.06
N LYS A 46 30.75 -36.15 47.21
CA LYS A 46 29.79 -35.79 46.15
C LYS A 46 29.61 -34.28 46.07
N LYS A 47 29.37 -33.63 47.21
CA LYS A 47 29.25 -32.17 47.30
C LYS A 47 30.50 -31.46 46.80
N ASP A 48 31.69 -31.97 47.09
CA ASP A 48 32.94 -31.39 46.55
C ASP A 48 33.04 -31.53 45.03
N ARG A 49 32.58 -32.65 44.46
CA ARG A 49 32.48 -32.84 43.00
C ARG A 49 31.44 -31.90 42.37
N GLU A 50 30.29 -31.71 43.02
CA GLU A 50 29.24 -30.76 42.60
C GLU A 50 29.74 -29.31 42.69
N ILE A 51 30.39 -28.92 43.78
CA ILE A 51 31.02 -27.61 43.97
C ILE A 51 32.12 -27.36 42.93
N TYR A 52 32.95 -28.36 42.63
CA TYR A 52 33.97 -28.26 41.58
C TYR A 52 33.35 -28.08 40.19
N ALA A 53 32.30 -28.86 39.87
CA ALA A 53 31.58 -28.74 38.60
C ALA A 53 30.94 -27.35 38.44
N LEU A 54 30.19 -26.89 39.45
CA LEU A 54 29.55 -25.57 39.45
C LEU A 54 30.57 -24.42 39.38
N ARG A 55 31.72 -24.53 40.06
CA ARG A 55 32.82 -23.56 39.94
C ARG A 55 33.41 -23.54 38.53
N LYS A 56 33.58 -24.70 37.89
CA LYS A 56 34.07 -24.80 36.51
C LYS A 56 33.08 -24.17 35.52
N GLU A 57 31.80 -24.49 35.64
CA GLU A 57 30.72 -23.93 34.82
C GLU A 57 30.59 -22.42 35.00
N LEU A 58 30.69 -21.91 36.23
CA LEU A 58 30.74 -20.48 36.53
C LEU A 58 31.95 -19.79 35.89
N CYS A 59 33.15 -20.40 35.94
CA CYS A 59 34.31 -19.86 35.26
C CYS A 59 34.15 -19.84 33.73
N GLN A 60 33.58 -20.89 33.13
CA GLN A 60 33.36 -20.98 31.68
C GLN A 60 32.32 -19.96 31.20
N THR A 61 31.19 -19.82 31.91
CA THR A 61 30.16 -18.82 31.58
C THR A 61 30.61 -17.38 31.82
N LEU A 62 31.43 -17.12 32.86
CA LEU A 62 32.06 -15.81 33.06
C LEU A 62 33.15 -15.50 32.01
N GLN A 63 33.70 -16.51 31.33
CA GLN A 63 34.62 -16.32 30.22
C GLN A 63 33.86 -16.04 28.91
N SER A 64 32.87 -16.86 28.54
CA SER A 64 32.10 -16.62 27.30
C SER A 64 31.41 -15.25 27.34
N GLN A 65 30.81 -14.87 28.47
CA GLN A 65 30.21 -13.54 28.63
C GLN A 65 31.21 -12.37 28.56
N LYS A 66 32.52 -12.60 28.71
CA LYS A 66 33.55 -11.57 28.48
C LYS A 66 33.95 -11.52 27.02
N GLU A 67 34.04 -12.67 26.37
CA GLU A 67 34.33 -12.80 24.94
C GLU A 67 33.19 -12.19 24.11
N GLU A 68 31.94 -12.61 24.35
CA GLU A 68 30.71 -12.04 23.76
C GLU A 68 30.61 -10.50 23.94
N LYS A 69 30.94 -9.99 25.14
CA LYS A 69 30.92 -8.53 25.41
C LYS A 69 32.07 -7.81 24.73
N GLY A 70 33.25 -8.44 24.61
CA GLY A 70 34.38 -7.91 23.87
C GLY A 70 34.07 -7.80 22.38
N GLU A 71 33.55 -8.86 21.77
CA GLU A 71 33.13 -8.87 20.37
C GLU A 71 32.06 -7.80 20.10
N LEU A 72 31.02 -7.70 20.94
CA LEU A 72 29.97 -6.69 20.80
C LEU A 72 30.50 -5.25 20.95
N ILE A 73 31.45 -5.00 21.86
CA ILE A 73 32.10 -3.67 21.98
C ILE A 73 32.85 -3.33 20.70
N VAL A 74 33.69 -4.24 20.20
CA VAL A 74 34.49 -3.98 18.99
C VAL A 74 33.61 -3.88 17.73
N ASP A 75 32.47 -4.57 17.66
CA ASP A 75 31.45 -4.40 16.61
C ASP A 75 30.79 -3.02 16.67
N LEU A 76 30.43 -2.55 17.86
CA LEU A 76 29.85 -1.22 18.08
C LEU A 76 30.86 -0.10 17.78
N GLU A 77 32.11 -0.22 18.23
CA GLU A 77 33.21 0.70 17.92
C GLU A 77 33.44 0.78 16.40
N ARG A 78 33.54 -0.38 15.72
CA ARG A 78 33.62 -0.45 14.26
C ARG A 78 32.38 0.11 13.57
N SER A 79 31.21 0.17 14.23
CA SER A 79 30.01 0.79 13.67
C SER A 79 29.93 2.29 13.91
N LEU A 80 30.44 2.79 15.03
CA LEU A 80 30.55 4.22 15.32
C LEU A 80 31.56 4.87 14.36
N GLN A 81 32.77 4.31 14.23
CA GLN A 81 33.80 4.84 13.34
C GLN A 81 33.30 4.98 11.88
N ARG A 82 32.64 3.95 11.33
CA ARG A 82 32.06 4.02 9.97
C ARG A 82 30.97 5.09 9.81
N MET A 83 30.23 5.41 10.88
CA MET A 83 29.25 6.49 10.87
C MET A 83 29.91 7.86 10.99
N GLU A 84 30.96 8.00 11.80
CA GLU A 84 31.77 9.21 11.94
C GLU A 84 32.50 9.55 10.63
N GLU A 85 33.13 8.56 9.98
CA GLU A 85 33.76 8.70 8.65
C GLU A 85 32.75 9.13 7.58
N ASN A 86 31.54 8.56 7.58
CA ASN A 86 30.47 8.96 6.67
C ASN A 86 29.97 10.39 6.93
N VAL A 87 29.81 10.79 8.20
CA VAL A 87 29.45 12.17 8.57
C VAL A 87 30.54 13.16 8.11
N GLN A 88 31.82 12.88 8.41
CA GLN A 88 32.94 13.72 7.95
C GLN A 88 32.98 13.84 6.42
N GLN A 89 32.74 12.74 5.68
CA GLN A 89 32.65 12.81 4.23
C GLN A 89 31.47 13.68 3.77
N LYS A 90 30.29 13.60 4.41
CA LYS A 90 29.15 14.45 4.06
C LYS A 90 29.38 15.92 4.39
N ASP A 91 30.07 16.24 5.49
CA ASP A 91 30.46 17.61 5.81
C ASP A 91 31.46 18.18 4.78
N ASN A 92 32.40 17.36 4.30
CA ASN A 92 33.31 17.72 3.21
C ASN A 92 32.56 17.94 1.88
N ASP A 93 31.63 17.03 1.53
CA ASP A 93 30.77 17.17 0.36
C ASP A 93 29.98 18.50 0.42
N ILE A 94 29.36 18.79 1.58
CA ILE A 94 28.58 20.02 1.81
C ILE A 94 29.45 21.28 1.67
N GLN A 95 30.67 21.30 2.23
CA GLN A 95 31.59 22.44 2.09
C GLN A 95 32.02 22.65 0.62
N SER A 96 32.23 21.59 -0.14
CA SER A 96 32.55 21.68 -1.58
C SER A 96 31.37 22.23 -2.40
N LEU A 97 30.14 21.87 -2.04
CA LEU A 97 28.92 22.39 -2.66
C LEU A 97 28.64 23.84 -2.26
N GLN A 98 28.90 24.23 -1.01
CA GLN A 98 28.75 25.61 -0.53
C GLN A 98 29.72 26.57 -1.22
N SER A 99 31.00 26.19 -1.37
CA SER A 99 31.98 26.98 -2.10
C SER A 99 31.65 27.06 -3.60
N SER A 100 31.23 25.95 -4.22
CA SER A 100 30.76 25.94 -5.61
C SER A 100 29.52 26.84 -5.82
N LEU A 101 28.58 26.83 -4.88
CA LEU A 101 27.39 27.69 -4.90
C LEU A 101 27.76 29.16 -4.74
N LYS A 102 28.68 29.49 -3.83
CA LYS A 102 29.18 30.87 -3.69
C LYS A 102 29.82 31.36 -5.00
N ASN A 103 30.72 30.58 -5.58
CA ASN A 103 31.36 30.94 -6.84
C ASN A 103 30.32 31.18 -7.96
N LEU A 104 29.22 30.39 -7.99
CA LEU A 104 28.12 30.58 -8.93
C LEU A 104 27.33 31.88 -8.67
N GLN A 105 27.18 32.30 -7.40
CA GLN A 105 26.59 33.60 -7.06
C GLN A 105 27.50 34.75 -7.49
N ASP A 106 28.80 34.67 -7.17
CA ASP A 106 29.80 35.67 -7.57
C ASP A 106 29.81 35.84 -9.13
N PHE A 107 29.77 34.73 -9.89
CA PHE A 107 29.63 34.76 -11.37
C PHE A 107 28.28 35.28 -11.87
N MET A 108 27.19 35.15 -11.12
CA MET A 108 25.89 35.70 -11.50
C MET A 108 25.82 37.21 -11.29
N GLU A 109 26.47 37.73 -10.26
CA GLU A 109 26.60 39.17 -9.99
C GLU A 109 27.48 39.83 -11.08
N GLU A 110 28.69 39.31 -11.33
CA GLU A 110 29.59 39.77 -12.40
C GLU A 110 28.91 39.77 -13.79
N ARG A 111 28.14 38.70 -14.10
CA ARG A 111 27.36 38.61 -15.34
C ARG A 111 26.32 39.72 -15.47
N ASP A 112 25.65 40.08 -14.39
CA ASP A 112 24.56 41.06 -14.42
C ASP A 112 25.09 42.50 -14.43
N GLU A 113 26.28 42.74 -13.86
CA GLU A 113 27.08 43.95 -14.04
C GLU A 113 27.47 44.14 -15.52
N TYR A 114 28.14 43.15 -16.15
CA TYR A 114 28.50 43.23 -17.58
C TYR A 114 27.27 43.35 -18.49
N GLN A 115 26.13 42.74 -18.15
CA GLN A 115 24.87 42.96 -18.88
C GLN A 115 24.31 44.37 -18.70
N SER A 116 24.61 45.06 -17.59
CA SER A 116 24.29 46.47 -17.38
C SER A 116 25.18 47.36 -18.26
N GLU A 117 26.50 47.18 -18.22
CA GLU A 117 27.45 47.91 -19.06
C GLU A 117 27.16 47.73 -20.57
N LEU A 118 26.90 46.50 -21.00
CA LEU A 118 26.51 46.18 -22.38
C LEU A 118 25.12 46.70 -22.79
N ARG A 119 24.33 47.25 -21.86
CA ARG A 119 23.12 48.04 -22.18
C ARG A 119 23.49 49.52 -22.29
N HIS A 120 24.21 50.06 -21.31
CA HIS A 120 24.68 51.45 -21.29
C HIS A 120 25.44 51.81 -22.57
N LEU A 121 26.48 51.05 -22.93
CA LEU A 121 27.29 51.27 -24.14
C LEU A 121 26.48 51.18 -25.45
N LYS A 122 25.38 50.41 -25.47
CA LYS A 122 24.46 50.32 -26.62
C LYS A 122 23.43 51.44 -26.67
N GLU A 123 23.22 52.15 -25.57
CA GLU A 123 22.39 53.34 -25.49
C GLU A 123 23.22 54.56 -25.90
N GLU A 124 24.40 54.75 -25.32
CA GLU A 124 25.38 55.78 -25.70
C GLU A 124 25.72 55.75 -27.20
N LEU A 125 25.97 54.56 -27.77
CA LEU A 125 26.26 54.41 -29.20
C LEU A 125 25.09 54.89 -30.09
N LYS A 126 23.84 54.61 -29.68
CA LYS A 126 22.64 55.09 -30.42
C LYS A 126 22.44 56.59 -30.26
N GLU A 127 22.71 57.14 -29.09
CA GLU A 127 22.67 58.58 -28.88
C GLU A 127 23.70 59.29 -29.77
N GLU A 128 24.93 58.79 -29.87
CA GLU A 128 25.93 59.37 -30.79
C GLU A 128 25.59 59.14 -32.27
N GLU A 129 25.03 57.98 -32.64
CA GLU A 129 24.54 57.77 -34.01
C GLU A 129 23.40 58.73 -34.38
N THR A 130 22.45 58.98 -33.47
CA THR A 130 21.38 59.96 -33.71
C THR A 130 21.94 61.38 -33.75
N ARG A 131 22.76 61.82 -32.78
CA ARG A 131 23.43 63.14 -32.79
C ARG A 131 24.21 63.39 -34.08
N ARG A 132 24.92 62.38 -34.58
CA ARG A 132 25.69 62.43 -35.84
C ARG A 132 24.79 62.49 -37.07
N ASN A 133 23.69 61.72 -37.12
CA ASN A 133 22.70 61.80 -38.21
C ASN A 133 22.01 63.16 -38.24
N ASP A 134 21.56 63.66 -37.09
CA ASP A 134 20.98 65.00 -36.88
C ASP A 134 21.90 66.11 -37.41
N LEU A 135 23.20 66.02 -37.12
CA LEU A 135 24.19 67.00 -37.59
C LEU A 135 24.40 66.90 -39.11
N LEU A 136 24.44 65.69 -39.66
CA LEU A 136 24.58 65.46 -41.09
C LEU A 136 23.39 66.05 -41.87
N GLU A 137 22.16 65.76 -41.47
CA GLU A 137 20.95 66.33 -42.10
C GLU A 137 20.97 67.87 -42.05
N LYS A 138 21.31 68.46 -40.90
CA LYS A 138 21.42 69.92 -40.72
C LYS A 138 22.53 70.55 -41.56
N MET A 139 23.54 69.79 -41.99
CA MET A 139 24.56 70.22 -42.95
C MET A 139 24.10 70.03 -44.40
N GLU A 140 23.50 68.89 -44.73
CA GLU A 140 22.99 68.59 -46.08
C GLU A 140 21.90 69.57 -46.52
N LEU A 141 20.98 69.94 -45.63
CA LEU A 141 19.96 70.96 -45.88
C LEU A 141 20.60 72.32 -46.24
N LYS A 142 21.56 72.80 -45.43
CA LYS A 142 22.27 74.07 -45.70
C LYS A 142 23.06 74.03 -47.01
N PHE A 143 23.72 72.92 -47.30
CA PHE A 143 24.40 72.73 -48.58
C PHE A 143 23.42 72.71 -49.76
N PHE A 144 22.23 72.15 -49.59
CA PHE A 144 21.20 72.14 -50.63
C PHE A 144 20.62 73.53 -50.89
N GLU A 145 20.26 74.27 -49.83
CA GLU A 145 19.76 75.65 -49.89
C GLU A 145 20.74 76.58 -50.63
N GLU A 146 22.00 76.62 -50.19
CA GLU A 146 23.02 77.48 -50.78
C GLU A 146 23.34 77.10 -52.23
N LYS A 147 23.39 75.80 -52.52
CA LYS A 147 23.58 75.28 -53.89
C LYS A 147 22.41 75.65 -54.81
N MET A 148 21.18 75.74 -54.29
CA MET A 148 20.03 76.23 -55.07
C MET A 148 20.02 77.76 -55.20
N ARG A 149 20.45 78.51 -54.18
CA ARG A 149 20.63 79.97 -54.24
C ARG A 149 21.62 80.37 -55.35
N ILE A 150 22.83 79.81 -55.32
CA ILE A 150 23.89 80.07 -56.30
C ILE A 150 23.43 79.69 -57.73
N ARG A 151 22.75 78.54 -57.89
CA ARG A 151 22.20 78.12 -59.19
C ARG A 151 21.16 79.11 -59.72
N LYS A 152 20.26 79.60 -58.87
CA LYS A 152 19.22 80.56 -59.25
C LYS A 152 19.84 81.89 -59.72
N GLU A 153 20.81 82.40 -58.97
CA GLU A 153 21.54 83.63 -59.31
C GLU A 153 22.31 83.49 -60.63
N ALA A 154 23.02 82.37 -60.82
CA ALA A 154 23.73 82.08 -62.07
C ALA A 154 22.78 81.99 -63.29
N LEU A 155 21.63 81.32 -63.14
CA LEU A 155 20.62 81.22 -64.20
C LEU A 155 19.98 82.59 -64.53
N GLN A 156 19.71 83.41 -63.53
CA GLN A 156 19.17 84.77 -63.73
C GLN A 156 20.18 85.66 -64.46
N ASN A 157 21.46 85.60 -64.11
CA ASN A 157 22.52 86.36 -64.79
C ASN A 157 22.67 85.93 -66.26
N ILE A 158 22.67 84.62 -66.54
CA ILE A 158 22.70 84.09 -67.92
C ILE A 158 21.45 84.53 -68.70
N GLN A 159 20.26 84.50 -68.08
CA GLN A 159 19.02 84.95 -68.71
C GLN A 159 19.03 86.44 -69.05
N MET A 160 19.55 87.29 -68.17
CA MET A 160 19.67 88.73 -68.41
C MET A 160 20.61 89.04 -69.57
N LEU A 161 21.82 88.46 -69.57
CA LEU A 161 22.80 88.61 -70.66
C LEU A 161 22.24 88.12 -72.00
N ALA A 162 21.53 86.98 -72.00
CA ALA A 162 20.89 86.44 -73.21
C ALA A 162 19.76 87.35 -73.72
N LEU A 163 18.94 87.92 -72.85
CA LEU A 163 17.87 88.86 -73.23
C LEU A 163 18.42 90.18 -73.77
N GLU A 164 19.50 90.70 -73.19
CA GLU A 164 20.16 91.93 -73.64
C GLU A 164 20.80 91.74 -75.03
N ALA A 165 21.62 90.70 -75.20
CA ALA A 165 22.22 90.35 -76.49
C ALA A 165 21.15 90.08 -77.57
N HIS A 166 20.06 89.41 -77.21
CA HIS A 166 18.96 89.13 -78.14
C HIS A 166 18.18 90.40 -78.53
N ARG A 167 17.92 91.32 -77.59
CA ARG A 167 17.30 92.62 -77.90
C ARG A 167 18.18 93.46 -78.83
N ALA A 168 19.49 93.53 -78.58
CA ALA A 168 20.43 94.22 -79.45
C ALA A 168 20.48 93.62 -80.86
N ALA A 169 20.52 92.29 -80.97
CA ALA A 169 20.46 91.59 -82.26
C ALA A 169 19.13 91.85 -83.00
N LEU A 170 18.00 91.80 -82.31
CA LEU A 170 16.69 92.09 -82.91
C LEU A 170 16.55 93.55 -83.34
N ALA A 171 17.10 94.53 -82.60
CA ALA A 171 17.04 95.93 -83.00
C ALA A 171 17.61 96.12 -84.42
N ASN A 172 18.80 95.56 -84.66
CA ASN A 172 19.59 95.72 -85.89
C ASN A 172 19.05 95.00 -87.14
N LEU A 173 17.99 94.17 -87.04
CA LEU A 173 17.46 93.40 -88.17
C LEU A 173 16.42 94.15 -89.01
N SER A 174 16.35 93.86 -90.31
CA SER A 174 15.33 94.39 -91.22
C SER A 174 13.94 93.76 -90.99
N SER A 175 12.88 94.43 -91.44
CA SER A 175 11.48 94.00 -91.25
C SER A 175 11.17 92.62 -91.84
N SER A 176 11.72 92.30 -93.02
CA SER A 176 11.58 90.99 -93.65
C SER A 176 12.18 89.87 -92.79
N VAL A 177 13.41 90.06 -92.31
CA VAL A 177 14.08 89.07 -91.44
C VAL A 177 13.37 88.93 -90.09
N LYS A 178 12.81 90.03 -89.54
CA LYS A 178 11.95 90.00 -88.34
C LYS A 178 10.67 89.15 -88.56
N SER A 179 10.06 89.20 -89.75
CA SER A 179 8.90 88.37 -90.10
C SER A 179 9.26 86.88 -90.21
N VAL A 180 10.34 86.56 -90.92
CA VAL A 180 10.87 85.18 -91.05
C VAL A 180 11.32 84.63 -89.69
N TYR A 181 11.88 85.47 -88.82
CA TYR A 181 12.20 85.10 -87.44
C TYR A 181 10.95 84.73 -86.64
N LYS A 182 9.87 85.53 -86.72
CA LYS A 182 8.60 85.22 -86.03
C LYS A 182 8.04 83.87 -86.48
N GLN A 183 7.92 83.62 -87.79
CA GLN A 183 7.47 82.33 -88.32
C GLN A 183 8.37 81.17 -87.86
N ASN A 184 9.68 81.39 -87.75
CA ASN A 184 10.61 80.42 -87.19
C ASN A 184 10.43 80.18 -85.68
N VAL A 185 9.95 81.16 -84.91
CA VAL A 185 9.57 80.97 -83.50
C VAL A 185 8.26 80.20 -83.40
N ASP A 186 7.25 80.55 -84.20
CA ASP A 186 5.95 79.86 -84.23
C ASP A 186 6.12 78.36 -84.59
N MET A 187 6.93 78.06 -85.62
CA MET A 187 7.30 76.68 -85.98
C MET A 187 8.10 75.96 -84.88
N ARG A 188 8.98 76.65 -84.13
CA ARG A 188 9.69 76.07 -82.99
C ARG A 188 8.76 75.77 -81.81
N MET A 189 7.72 76.58 -81.59
CA MET A 189 6.70 76.30 -80.57
C MET A 189 5.89 75.05 -80.93
N LEU A 190 5.50 74.90 -82.20
CA LEU A 190 4.82 73.69 -82.68
C LEU A 190 5.70 72.43 -82.60
N LEU A 191 6.97 72.53 -83.02
CA LEU A 191 7.95 71.44 -82.87
C LEU A 191 8.24 71.10 -81.41
N LYS A 192 8.24 72.09 -80.50
CA LYS A 192 8.33 71.84 -79.06
C LYS A 192 7.12 71.05 -78.57
N HIS A 193 5.91 71.47 -78.92
CA HIS A 193 4.67 70.76 -78.53
C HIS A 193 4.70 69.29 -78.95
N PHE A 194 5.02 68.97 -80.21
CA PHE A 194 5.15 67.57 -80.65
C PHE A 194 6.30 66.82 -79.96
N ARG A 195 7.40 67.49 -79.63
CA ARG A 195 8.52 66.88 -78.89
C ARG A 195 8.16 66.57 -77.44
N ASP A 196 7.34 67.41 -76.81
CA ASP A 196 6.86 67.21 -75.45
C ASP A 196 5.79 66.10 -75.43
N GLN A 197 4.82 66.08 -76.36
CA GLN A 197 3.93 64.93 -76.56
C GLN A 197 4.67 63.61 -76.79
N LEU A 198 5.76 63.62 -77.59
CA LEU A 198 6.61 62.44 -77.78
C LEU A 198 7.31 62.00 -76.48
N ARG A 199 7.77 62.95 -75.66
CA ARG A 199 8.35 62.67 -74.33
C ARG A 199 7.31 62.02 -73.43
N ASP A 200 6.13 62.61 -73.31
CA ASP A 200 5.05 62.11 -72.45
C ASP A 200 4.64 60.68 -72.87
N MET A 201 4.48 60.43 -74.17
CA MET A 201 4.20 59.09 -74.69
C MET A 201 5.34 58.09 -74.43
N THR A 202 6.62 58.52 -74.48
CA THR A 202 7.74 57.65 -74.08
C THR A 202 7.81 57.41 -72.57
N ALA A 203 7.48 58.41 -71.74
CA ALA A 203 7.43 58.28 -70.29
C ALA A 203 6.33 57.30 -69.88
N ASN A 204 5.09 57.50 -70.38
CA ASN A 204 3.98 56.57 -70.20
C ASN A 204 4.35 55.14 -70.67
N SER A 205 5.06 55.01 -71.80
CA SER A 205 5.56 53.70 -72.26
C SER A 205 6.57 53.06 -71.31
N MET A 206 7.44 53.85 -70.66
CA MET A 206 8.38 53.37 -69.64
C MET A 206 7.67 53.01 -68.34
N GLU A 207 6.72 53.82 -67.87
CA GLU A 207 5.92 53.53 -66.67
C GLU A 207 5.10 52.25 -66.83
N ILE A 208 4.41 52.07 -67.96
CA ILE A 208 3.67 50.83 -68.27
C ILE A 208 4.62 49.62 -68.31
N LYS A 209 5.84 49.76 -68.86
CA LYS A 209 6.86 48.69 -68.84
C LYS A 209 7.33 48.38 -67.43
N ASN A 210 7.61 49.38 -66.62
CA ASN A 210 8.07 49.23 -65.23
C ASN A 210 6.98 48.59 -64.36
N HIS A 211 5.72 49.00 -64.51
CA HIS A 211 4.58 48.41 -63.81
C HIS A 211 4.34 46.96 -64.24
N ASN A 212 4.45 46.64 -65.53
CA ASN A 212 4.37 45.26 -66.02
C ASN A 212 5.53 44.40 -65.47
N GLN A 213 6.76 44.93 -65.39
CA GLN A 213 7.88 44.25 -64.73
C GLN A 213 7.61 44.01 -63.24
N HIS A 214 7.02 44.98 -62.51
CA HIS A 214 6.60 44.79 -61.12
C HIS A 214 5.58 43.65 -60.99
N LEU A 215 4.50 43.67 -61.78
CA LEU A 215 3.48 42.62 -61.77
C LEU A 215 4.05 41.24 -62.12
N ILE A 216 5.06 41.15 -63.00
CA ILE A 216 5.76 39.90 -63.32
C ILE A 216 6.58 39.40 -62.12
N LEU A 217 7.20 40.29 -61.32
CA LEU A 217 7.93 39.91 -60.10
C LEU A 217 6.97 39.49 -58.99
N GLU A 218 5.90 40.26 -58.77
CA GLU A 218 4.84 39.98 -57.78
C GLU A 218 4.13 38.65 -58.08
N LYS A 219 3.80 38.38 -59.34
CA LYS A 219 3.28 37.07 -59.76
C LYS A 219 4.24 35.93 -59.39
N LYS A 220 5.54 36.08 -59.65
CA LYS A 220 6.56 35.06 -59.32
C LYS A 220 6.74 34.84 -57.82
N THR A 221 6.65 35.89 -56.99
CA THR A 221 6.72 35.73 -55.53
C THR A 221 5.48 35.04 -54.98
N LEU A 222 4.28 35.40 -55.47
CA LEU A 222 3.02 34.72 -55.14
C LEU A 222 3.02 33.24 -55.57
N GLU A 223 3.49 32.92 -56.78
CA GLU A 223 3.65 31.55 -57.26
C GLU A 223 4.62 30.75 -56.35
N CYS A 224 5.76 31.33 -55.97
CA CYS A 224 6.70 30.73 -55.02
C CYS A 224 6.07 30.49 -53.63
N LEU A 225 5.27 31.42 -53.12
CA LEU A 225 4.58 31.28 -51.83
C LEU A 225 3.49 30.20 -51.87
N LEU A 226 2.71 30.14 -52.96
CA LEU A 226 1.70 29.11 -53.19
C LEU A 226 2.36 27.72 -53.25
N HIS A 227 3.49 27.58 -53.95
CA HIS A 227 4.25 26.34 -53.99
C HIS A 227 4.76 25.89 -52.61
N LYS A 228 5.25 26.81 -51.77
CA LYS A 228 5.62 26.51 -50.37
C LYS A 228 4.42 26.03 -49.55
N LEU A 229 3.33 26.81 -49.54
CA LEU A 229 2.11 26.50 -48.81
C LEU A 229 1.52 25.13 -49.22
N LYS A 230 1.53 24.81 -50.51
CA LYS A 230 1.09 23.51 -51.05
C LYS A 230 1.99 22.35 -50.61
N ALA A 231 3.31 22.57 -50.53
CA ALA A 231 4.25 21.57 -50.03
C ALA A 231 4.06 21.32 -48.52
N ASP A 232 3.86 22.37 -47.73
CA ASP A 232 3.67 22.25 -46.28
C ASP A 232 2.30 21.67 -45.92
N TYR A 233 1.24 22.02 -46.66
CA TYR A 233 -0.06 21.34 -46.56
C TYR A 233 0.06 19.83 -46.84
N LYS A 234 0.84 19.43 -47.86
CA LYS A 234 1.09 18.00 -48.14
C LYS A 234 1.81 17.30 -46.98
N LYS A 235 2.81 17.93 -46.36
CA LYS A 235 3.49 17.38 -45.16
C LYS A 235 2.53 17.20 -43.99
N SER A 236 1.67 18.20 -43.74
CA SER A 236 0.66 18.13 -42.67
C SER A 236 -0.39 17.05 -42.91
N LEU A 237 -0.83 16.87 -44.17
CA LEU A 237 -1.73 15.78 -44.55
C LEU A 237 -1.09 14.40 -44.34
N GLN A 238 0.19 14.24 -44.71
CA GLN A 238 0.93 13.00 -44.44
C GLN A 238 1.00 12.69 -42.94
N LYS A 239 1.38 13.67 -42.11
CA LYS A 239 1.37 13.52 -40.64
C LYS A 239 -0.01 13.10 -40.12
N LEU A 240 -1.08 13.74 -40.59
CA LEU A 240 -2.45 13.40 -40.19
C LEU A 240 -2.81 11.95 -40.54
N THR A 241 -2.44 11.47 -41.74
CA THR A 241 -2.65 10.05 -42.10
C THR A 241 -1.81 9.08 -41.28
N GLU A 242 -0.58 9.44 -40.87
CA GLU A 242 0.20 8.63 -39.95
C GLU A 242 -0.40 8.58 -38.54
N HIS A 243 -0.90 9.71 -38.02
CA HIS A 243 -1.55 9.76 -36.71
C HIS A 243 -2.82 8.93 -36.69
N SER A 244 -3.70 9.08 -37.69
CA SER A 244 -4.91 8.24 -37.84
C SER A 244 -4.58 6.75 -37.96
N HIS A 245 -3.48 6.37 -38.62
CA HIS A 245 -3.04 4.98 -38.66
C HIS A 245 -2.52 4.48 -37.30
N ARG A 246 -1.78 5.30 -36.54
CA ARG A 246 -1.33 4.97 -35.17
C ARG A 246 -2.52 4.83 -34.22
N GLU A 247 -3.52 5.70 -34.33
CA GLU A 247 -4.76 5.65 -33.55
C GLU A 247 -5.49 4.32 -33.78
N ALA A 248 -5.75 3.94 -35.04
CA ALA A 248 -6.37 2.66 -35.38
C ALA A 248 -5.56 1.42 -34.89
N GLN A 249 -4.22 1.50 -34.88
CA GLN A 249 -3.38 0.45 -34.29
C GLN A 249 -3.52 0.38 -32.75
N LEU A 250 -3.65 1.52 -32.07
CA LEU A 250 -3.84 1.59 -30.62
C LEU A 250 -5.23 1.09 -30.22
N GLU A 251 -6.29 1.50 -30.93
CA GLU A 251 -7.65 0.99 -30.76
C GLU A 251 -7.70 -0.55 -30.93
N GLN A 252 -7.06 -1.08 -31.98
CA GLN A 252 -6.98 -2.53 -32.17
C GLN A 252 -6.25 -3.25 -31.03
N ARG A 253 -5.20 -2.65 -30.46
CA ARG A 253 -4.48 -3.21 -29.30
C ARG A 253 -5.34 -3.16 -28.03
N LEU A 254 -6.02 -2.05 -27.78
CA LEU A 254 -6.92 -1.88 -26.64
C LEU A 254 -8.06 -2.91 -26.70
N ALA A 255 -8.76 -3.03 -27.83
CA ALA A 255 -9.84 -4.00 -28.01
C ALA A 255 -9.41 -5.47 -27.76
N ARG A 256 -8.18 -5.84 -28.14
CA ARG A 256 -7.62 -7.16 -27.79
C ARG A 256 -7.42 -7.32 -26.28
N THR A 257 -6.80 -6.34 -25.62
CA THR A 257 -6.62 -6.39 -24.16
C THR A 257 -7.95 -6.39 -23.40
N GLU A 258 -8.97 -5.67 -23.87
CA GLU A 258 -10.31 -5.70 -23.29
C GLU A 258 -10.98 -7.07 -23.43
N GLN A 259 -10.82 -7.74 -24.58
CA GLN A 259 -11.27 -9.11 -24.81
C GLN A 259 -10.53 -10.10 -23.90
N GLU A 260 -9.22 -9.98 -23.75
CA GLU A 260 -8.40 -10.78 -22.83
C GLU A 260 -8.85 -10.59 -21.38
N PHE A 261 -9.05 -9.35 -20.92
CA PHE A 261 -9.60 -9.04 -19.60
C PHE A 261 -11.06 -9.50 -19.41
N ALA A 262 -11.86 -9.58 -20.47
CA ALA A 262 -13.21 -10.14 -20.41
C ALA A 262 -13.19 -11.66 -20.24
N ILE A 263 -12.27 -12.36 -20.93
CA ILE A 263 -12.05 -13.81 -20.79
C ILE A 263 -11.51 -14.11 -19.39
N PHE A 264 -10.47 -13.40 -18.94
CA PHE A 264 -9.86 -13.57 -17.62
C PHE A 264 -10.86 -13.37 -16.47
N ARG A 265 -11.75 -12.36 -16.58
CA ARG A 265 -12.82 -12.15 -15.59
C ARG A 265 -13.82 -13.30 -15.53
N LYS A 266 -14.19 -13.90 -16.68
CA LYS A 266 -15.07 -15.09 -16.73
C LYS A 266 -14.40 -16.30 -16.09
N THR A 267 -13.20 -16.66 -16.51
CA THR A 267 -12.49 -17.85 -15.97
C THR A 267 -12.18 -17.71 -14.48
N THR A 268 -11.88 -16.51 -14.00
CA THR A 268 -11.69 -16.24 -12.56
C THR A 268 -12.99 -16.40 -11.77
N ALA A 269 -14.12 -15.92 -12.30
CA ALA A 269 -15.43 -16.09 -11.66
C ALA A 269 -15.89 -17.56 -11.67
N GLU A 270 -15.68 -18.29 -12.76
CA GLU A 270 -15.95 -19.73 -12.86
C GLU A 270 -15.09 -20.53 -11.86
N ALA A 271 -13.80 -20.22 -11.74
CA ALA A 271 -12.92 -20.83 -10.75
C ALA A 271 -13.33 -20.52 -9.30
N PHE A 272 -13.79 -19.29 -9.02
CA PHE A 272 -14.31 -18.92 -7.71
C PHE A 272 -15.58 -19.73 -7.36
N ASN A 273 -16.57 -19.74 -8.26
CA ASN A 273 -17.85 -20.44 -8.07
C ASN A 273 -17.63 -21.95 -7.87
N ASN A 274 -16.70 -22.57 -8.60
CA ASN A 274 -16.34 -23.98 -8.42
C ASN A 274 -15.75 -24.25 -7.04
N ARG A 275 -14.85 -23.38 -6.55
CA ARG A 275 -14.25 -23.49 -5.22
C ARG A 275 -15.25 -23.25 -4.10
N GLU A 276 -16.18 -22.31 -4.27
CA GLU A 276 -17.29 -22.09 -3.33
C GLU A 276 -18.19 -23.33 -3.24
N LEU A 277 -18.52 -23.95 -4.38
CA LEU A 277 -19.30 -25.19 -4.44
C LEU A 277 -18.58 -26.39 -3.79
N GLU A 278 -17.25 -26.48 -3.87
CA GLU A 278 -16.46 -27.49 -3.16
C GLU A 278 -16.45 -27.25 -1.64
N VAL A 279 -16.25 -26.01 -1.20
CA VAL A 279 -16.33 -25.64 0.22
C VAL A 279 -17.71 -25.94 0.79
N GLN A 280 -18.78 -25.62 0.06
CA GLN A 280 -20.16 -25.90 0.48
C GLN A 280 -20.42 -27.40 0.66
N LYS A 281 -19.95 -28.27 -0.26
CA LYS A 281 -20.04 -29.74 -0.11
C LYS A 281 -19.25 -30.25 1.11
N SER A 282 -18.10 -29.64 1.41
CA SER A 282 -17.30 -29.95 2.61
C SER A 282 -18.03 -29.55 3.90
N ILE A 283 -18.71 -28.41 3.91
CA ILE A 283 -19.56 -27.94 5.02
C ILE A 283 -20.77 -28.86 5.22
N GLU A 284 -21.45 -29.27 4.15
CA GLU A 284 -22.61 -30.18 4.23
C GLU A 284 -22.24 -31.56 4.77
N THR A 285 -21.15 -32.15 4.28
CA THR A 285 -20.65 -33.44 4.75
C THR A 285 -20.19 -33.37 6.22
N SER A 286 -19.47 -32.31 6.60
CA SER A 286 -19.07 -32.06 7.99
C SER A 286 -20.27 -31.91 8.92
N ASN A 287 -21.29 -31.13 8.53
CA ASN A 287 -22.53 -30.99 9.29
C ASN A 287 -23.27 -32.32 9.47
N ARG A 288 -23.28 -33.18 8.44
CA ARG A 288 -23.89 -34.52 8.52
C ARG A 288 -23.17 -35.41 9.54
N ILE A 289 -21.85 -35.36 9.62
CA ILE A 289 -21.05 -36.07 10.64
C ILE A 289 -21.38 -35.54 12.05
N VAL A 290 -21.40 -34.22 12.23
CA VAL A 290 -21.76 -33.58 13.53
C VAL A 290 -23.18 -33.97 13.97
N GLN A 291 -24.14 -34.07 13.06
CA GLN A 291 -25.50 -34.55 13.39
C GLN A 291 -25.52 -36.03 13.82
N LEU A 292 -24.72 -36.90 13.18
CA LEU A 292 -24.63 -38.32 13.54
C LEU A 292 -23.98 -38.51 14.91
N GLU A 293 -22.91 -37.77 15.22
CA GLU A 293 -22.29 -37.80 16.53
C GLU A 293 -23.21 -37.22 17.61
N ARG A 294 -23.92 -36.10 17.39
CA ARG A 294 -24.96 -35.62 18.32
C ARG A 294 -26.02 -36.71 18.62
N LYS A 295 -26.45 -37.46 17.61
CA LYS A 295 -27.37 -38.62 17.77
C LYS A 295 -26.71 -39.81 18.49
N ARG A 296 -25.38 -39.93 18.49
CA ARG A 296 -24.64 -40.93 19.28
C ARG A 296 -24.52 -40.48 20.74
N THR A 297 -24.11 -39.23 21.00
CA THR A 297 -24.02 -38.68 22.36
C THR A 297 -25.38 -38.69 23.06
N ALA A 298 -26.46 -38.33 22.37
CA ALA A 298 -27.82 -38.40 22.92
C ALA A 298 -28.22 -39.83 23.35
N ARG A 299 -27.82 -40.87 22.59
CA ARG A 299 -28.03 -42.28 22.97
C ARG A 299 -27.16 -42.70 24.16
N VAL A 300 -25.94 -42.17 24.27
CA VAL A 300 -25.08 -42.39 25.44
C VAL A 300 -25.68 -41.73 26.70
N TYR A 301 -26.19 -40.50 26.60
CA TYR A 301 -26.89 -39.85 27.72
C TYR A 301 -28.17 -40.59 28.12
N ALA A 302 -29.00 -41.03 27.16
CA ALA A 302 -30.19 -41.83 27.46
C ALA A 302 -29.85 -43.16 28.16
N LEU A 303 -28.77 -43.83 27.74
CA LEU A 303 -28.29 -45.04 28.40
C LEU A 303 -27.71 -44.75 29.80
N ALA A 304 -26.97 -43.66 29.97
CA ALA A 304 -26.42 -43.24 31.26
C ALA A 304 -27.54 -42.90 32.26
N ASN A 305 -28.55 -42.15 31.84
CA ASN A 305 -29.73 -41.86 32.65
C ASN A 305 -30.46 -43.14 33.05
N ARG A 306 -30.67 -44.08 32.11
CA ARG A 306 -31.30 -45.37 32.42
C ARG A 306 -30.47 -46.25 33.38
N ILE A 307 -29.15 -46.14 33.36
CA ILE A 307 -28.26 -46.80 34.34
C ILE A 307 -28.38 -46.12 35.71
N LEU A 308 -28.57 -44.80 35.76
CA LEU A 308 -28.82 -44.06 37.00
C LEU A 308 -30.23 -44.36 37.58
N GLU A 309 -31.25 -44.47 36.72
CA GLU A 309 -32.61 -44.91 37.07
C GLU A 309 -32.56 -46.32 37.69
N HIS A 310 -32.03 -47.32 36.96
CA HIS A 310 -31.90 -48.68 37.48
C HIS A 310 -31.01 -48.79 38.73
N ARG A 311 -30.04 -47.88 38.91
CA ARG A 311 -29.28 -47.77 40.16
C ARG A 311 -30.15 -47.22 41.29
N SER A 312 -30.93 -46.19 41.04
CA SER A 312 -31.88 -45.61 42.01
C SER A 312 -32.95 -46.62 42.42
N ASP A 313 -33.48 -47.42 41.48
CA ASP A 313 -34.43 -48.50 41.75
C ASP A 313 -33.83 -49.54 42.73
N VAL A 314 -32.57 -49.94 42.49
CA VAL A 314 -31.83 -50.89 43.34
C VAL A 314 -31.47 -50.28 44.70
N GLU A 315 -31.07 -49.01 44.74
CA GLU A 315 -30.79 -48.31 46.00
C GLU A 315 -32.07 -48.16 46.85
N GLN A 316 -33.20 -47.81 46.25
CA GLN A 316 -34.50 -47.74 46.91
C GLN A 316 -34.95 -49.12 47.41
N PHE A 317 -34.81 -50.18 46.60
CA PHE A 317 -35.10 -51.55 47.03
C PHE A 317 -34.29 -51.95 48.27
N PHE A 318 -32.97 -51.71 48.28
CA PHE A 318 -32.14 -52.02 49.44
C PHE A 318 -32.50 -51.19 50.68
N LEU A 319 -32.91 -49.93 50.52
CA LEU A 319 -33.38 -49.11 51.63
C LEU A 319 -34.69 -49.65 52.22
N SER A 320 -35.68 -49.98 51.39
CA SER A 320 -36.94 -50.56 51.85
C SER A 320 -36.77 -51.95 52.48
N SER A 321 -35.91 -52.82 51.94
CA SER A 321 -35.60 -54.11 52.59
C SER A 321 -34.82 -53.95 53.91
N LEU A 322 -34.03 -52.89 54.07
CA LEU A 322 -33.41 -52.57 55.36
C LEU A 322 -34.41 -51.99 56.37
N GLU A 323 -35.41 -51.25 55.91
CA GLU A 323 -36.51 -50.74 56.72
C GLU A 323 -37.42 -51.89 57.21
N GLU A 324 -37.89 -52.75 56.30
CA GLU A 324 -38.68 -53.95 56.60
C GLU A 324 -37.97 -54.89 57.61
N VAL A 325 -36.67 -55.14 57.42
CA VAL A 325 -35.89 -55.96 58.36
C VAL A 325 -35.69 -55.27 59.72
N ARG A 326 -35.63 -53.93 59.79
CA ARG A 326 -35.53 -53.21 61.08
C ARG A 326 -36.85 -53.21 61.84
N ASP A 327 -37.97 -53.05 61.14
CA ASP A 327 -39.28 -53.20 61.75
C ASP A 327 -39.48 -54.63 62.27
N GLU A 328 -39.06 -55.64 61.50
CA GLU A 328 -39.17 -57.05 61.91
C GLU A 328 -38.17 -57.46 63.02
N ILE A 329 -37.03 -56.75 63.16
CA ILE A 329 -36.22 -56.81 64.39
C ILE A 329 -37.03 -56.27 65.57
N VAL A 330 -37.68 -55.11 65.43
CA VAL A 330 -38.44 -54.49 66.54
C VAL A 330 -39.63 -55.37 66.96
N THR A 331 -40.38 -55.94 66.02
CA THR A 331 -41.47 -56.90 66.31
C THR A 331 -40.92 -58.17 66.96
N THR A 332 -39.87 -58.79 66.39
CA THR A 332 -39.28 -60.04 66.90
C THR A 332 -38.73 -59.84 68.31
N GLN A 333 -38.03 -58.74 68.57
CA GLN A 333 -37.53 -58.43 69.90
C GLN A 333 -38.65 -58.11 70.90
N ALA A 334 -39.75 -57.48 70.48
CA ALA A 334 -40.91 -57.26 71.35
C ALA A 334 -41.60 -58.58 71.70
N ASN A 335 -41.86 -59.43 70.69
CA ASN A 335 -42.45 -60.75 70.84
C ASN A 335 -41.57 -61.65 71.72
N TYR A 336 -40.26 -61.72 71.47
CA TYR A 336 -39.33 -62.51 72.30
C TYR A 336 -39.32 -62.04 73.77
N LYS A 337 -39.34 -60.72 74.03
CA LYS A 337 -39.45 -60.18 75.40
C LYS A 337 -40.79 -60.57 76.06
N GLN A 338 -41.88 -60.59 75.31
CA GLN A 338 -43.19 -61.00 75.78
C GLN A 338 -43.27 -62.51 76.06
N ASP A 339 -42.81 -63.35 75.13
CA ASP A 339 -42.85 -64.81 75.23
C ASP A 339 -41.88 -65.34 76.28
N ALA A 340 -40.67 -64.78 76.38
CA ALA A 340 -39.74 -65.07 77.48
C ALA A 340 -40.37 -64.76 78.86
N LYS A 341 -41.15 -63.67 78.95
CA LYS A 341 -41.87 -63.27 80.17
C LYS A 341 -43.07 -64.18 80.44
N ALA A 342 -43.82 -64.56 79.41
CA ALA A 342 -44.94 -65.49 79.52
C ALA A 342 -44.47 -66.90 79.94
N ALA A 343 -43.40 -67.42 79.32
CA ALA A 343 -42.79 -68.70 79.66
C ALA A 343 -42.21 -68.71 81.08
N TYR A 344 -41.48 -67.66 81.48
CA TYR A 344 -40.99 -67.50 82.85
C TYR A 344 -42.14 -67.48 83.87
N ASN A 345 -43.16 -66.65 83.65
CA ASN A 345 -44.34 -66.57 84.52
C ASN A 345 -45.12 -67.90 84.57
N THR A 346 -45.19 -68.64 83.46
CA THR A 346 -45.87 -69.94 83.40
C THR A 346 -45.10 -71.00 84.16
N ARG A 347 -43.78 -71.08 84.00
CA ARG A 347 -42.93 -72.00 84.77
C ARG A 347 -42.92 -71.65 86.26
N LEU A 348 -42.95 -70.36 86.61
CA LEU A 348 -43.10 -69.89 87.99
C LEU A 348 -44.44 -70.30 88.61
N ARG A 349 -45.54 -70.23 87.86
CA ARG A 349 -46.86 -70.73 88.31
C ARG A 349 -46.88 -72.25 88.46
N LEU A 350 -46.32 -73.00 87.51
CA LEU A 350 -46.25 -74.47 87.60
C LEU A 350 -45.40 -74.95 88.79
N ALA A 351 -44.31 -74.24 89.09
CA ALA A 351 -43.49 -74.51 90.27
C ALA A 351 -44.20 -74.18 91.60
N TYR A 352 -45.02 -73.11 91.61
CA TYR A 352 -45.87 -72.80 92.77
C TYR A 352 -46.91 -73.91 93.06
N TYR A 353 -47.39 -74.61 92.03
CA TYR A 353 -48.25 -75.79 92.17
C TYR A 353 -47.48 -77.11 92.32
N GLY A 354 -46.15 -77.08 92.50
CA GLY A 354 -45.32 -78.28 92.72
C GLY A 354 -45.13 -79.19 91.49
N ALA A 355 -45.52 -78.74 90.30
CA ALA A 355 -45.44 -79.53 89.07
C ALA A 355 -44.11 -79.39 88.31
N ALA A 356 -43.21 -78.50 88.75
CA ALA A 356 -41.90 -78.23 88.17
C ALA A 356 -40.97 -77.52 89.17
N ASP A 357 -39.67 -77.45 88.87
CA ASP A 357 -38.74 -76.62 89.64
C ASP A 357 -38.91 -75.12 89.35
N TYR A 358 -38.72 -74.31 90.39
CA TYR A 358 -38.73 -72.84 90.30
C TYR A 358 -37.70 -72.34 89.28
N PRO A 359 -38.08 -71.46 88.33
CA PRO A 359 -37.16 -70.93 87.34
C PRO A 359 -36.15 -69.96 87.99
N GLN A 360 -34.90 -69.99 87.52
CA GLN A 360 -33.87 -69.01 87.91
C GLN A 360 -34.34 -67.59 87.58
N ILE A 361 -34.12 -66.64 88.50
CA ILE A 361 -34.56 -65.25 88.37
C ILE A 361 -33.97 -64.63 87.09
N ARG A 362 -34.85 -64.31 86.13
CA ARG A 362 -34.51 -63.66 84.85
C ARG A 362 -35.06 -62.24 84.82
N THR A 363 -34.25 -61.29 84.38
CA THR A 363 -34.60 -59.86 84.39
C THR A 363 -35.12 -59.38 83.03
N PHE A 364 -36.20 -58.58 83.09
CA PHE A 364 -36.96 -58.07 81.94
C PHE A 364 -36.94 -56.53 81.83
N GLN A 365 -36.33 -55.84 82.79
CA GLN A 365 -36.12 -54.39 82.76
C GLN A 365 -34.69 -54.10 82.28
N PRO A 366 -34.47 -53.10 81.40
CA PRO A 366 -33.13 -52.73 80.97
C PRO A 366 -32.39 -52.02 82.12
N GLY A 367 -31.08 -52.30 82.25
CA GLY A 367 -30.18 -51.57 83.15
C GLY A 367 -29.97 -52.14 84.56
N LEU A 368 -30.65 -53.24 84.94
CA LEU A 368 -30.35 -53.95 86.19
C LEU A 368 -29.14 -54.89 86.00
N PRO A 369 -28.10 -54.83 86.85
CA PRO A 369 -26.96 -55.75 86.80
C PRO A 369 -27.38 -57.14 87.30
N SER A 370 -27.64 -58.06 86.38
CA SER A 370 -28.07 -59.43 86.65
C SER A 370 -27.38 -60.38 85.69
N THR A 371 -27.00 -61.57 86.16
CA THR A 371 -26.30 -62.60 85.37
C THR A 371 -27.21 -63.39 84.42
N ASN A 372 -28.51 -63.06 84.38
CA ASN A 372 -29.52 -63.70 83.54
C ASN A 372 -30.54 -62.63 83.11
N THR A 373 -30.25 -61.92 82.02
CA THR A 373 -31.12 -60.89 81.44
C THR A 373 -31.57 -61.29 80.04
N VAL A 374 -32.81 -60.97 79.67
CA VAL A 374 -33.32 -61.16 78.30
C VAL A 374 -32.51 -60.35 77.27
N TYR A 375 -31.86 -59.27 77.70
CA TYR A 375 -31.10 -58.39 76.83
C TYR A 375 -29.75 -58.98 76.42
N ASP A 376 -29.20 -59.94 77.16
CA ASP A 376 -27.96 -60.61 76.78
C ASP A 376 -28.20 -61.71 75.74
N ASP A 377 -29.37 -62.36 75.76
CA ASP A 377 -29.83 -63.23 74.67
C ASP A 377 -30.01 -62.46 73.36
N LEU A 378 -30.54 -61.23 73.43
CA LEU A 378 -30.68 -60.36 72.26
C LEU A 378 -29.32 -59.87 71.73
N LYS A 379 -28.37 -59.52 72.60
CA LYS A 379 -26.98 -59.25 72.20
C LYS A 379 -26.28 -60.47 71.59
N ALA A 380 -26.66 -61.68 72.00
CA ALA A 380 -26.15 -62.92 71.41
C ALA A 380 -26.74 -63.15 70.00
N ALA A 381 -28.02 -62.82 69.77
CA ALA A 381 -28.64 -62.81 68.44
C ALA A 381 -28.01 -61.77 67.49
N ASP A 382 -27.54 -60.65 68.05
CA ASP A 382 -26.75 -59.61 67.37
C ASP A 382 -25.32 -60.07 66.98
N CYS A 383 -24.79 -61.15 67.56
CA CYS A 383 -23.45 -61.64 67.26
C CYS A 383 -23.44 -62.54 66.02
N MET A 384 -22.44 -62.38 65.14
CA MET A 384 -22.27 -63.24 63.96
C MET A 384 -21.69 -64.61 64.36
N PRO A 385 -22.22 -65.74 63.83
CA PRO A 385 -21.65 -67.06 64.05
C PRO A 385 -20.28 -67.19 63.37
N SER A 386 -19.23 -67.42 64.17
CA SER A 386 -17.84 -67.19 63.75
C SER A 386 -17.29 -68.15 62.67
N ASN A 387 -17.83 -69.37 62.54
CA ASN A 387 -17.21 -70.46 61.75
C ASN A 387 -18.20 -71.37 60.98
N ALA A 388 -19.21 -70.82 60.30
CA ALA A 388 -20.15 -71.63 59.51
C ALA A 388 -20.56 -70.99 58.17
N LYS A 389 -20.83 -71.84 57.16
CA LYS A 389 -21.48 -71.46 55.89
C LYS A 389 -23.00 -71.34 56.10
N VAL A 390 -23.43 -70.44 56.97
CA VAL A 390 -24.84 -70.22 57.30
C VAL A 390 -25.60 -69.66 56.09
N GLN A 391 -26.77 -70.20 55.78
CA GLN A 391 -27.63 -69.73 54.70
C GLN A 391 -28.44 -68.51 55.16
N PHE A 392 -28.81 -67.62 54.24
CA PHE A 392 -29.53 -66.38 54.59
C PHE A 392 -30.84 -66.63 55.37
N SER A 393 -31.53 -67.74 55.08
CA SER A 393 -32.74 -68.17 55.79
C SER A 393 -32.51 -68.49 57.28
N GLU A 394 -31.32 -69.00 57.62
CA GLU A 394 -30.94 -69.51 58.95
C GLU A 394 -30.46 -68.40 59.92
N LEU A 395 -30.27 -67.18 59.41
CA LEU A 395 -29.81 -66.03 60.19
C LEU A 395 -30.93 -65.39 61.03
N THR A 396 -30.57 -64.79 62.17
CA THR A 396 -31.46 -63.88 62.93
C THR A 396 -31.77 -62.62 62.11
N TRP A 397 -32.82 -61.87 62.45
CA TRP A 397 -33.14 -60.63 61.74
C TRP A 397 -32.03 -59.57 61.92
N GLU A 398 -31.42 -59.51 63.11
CA GLU A 398 -30.24 -58.69 63.42
C GLU A 398 -29.04 -59.02 62.52
N GLN A 399 -28.78 -60.32 62.29
CA GLN A 399 -27.74 -60.77 61.37
C GLN A 399 -28.08 -60.47 59.89
N LYS A 400 -29.37 -60.56 59.50
CA LYS A 400 -29.85 -60.22 58.16
C LYS A 400 -29.68 -58.72 57.86
N GLU A 401 -29.98 -57.83 58.81
CA GLU A 401 -29.75 -56.39 58.69
C GLU A 401 -28.28 -56.10 58.38
N ARG A 402 -27.36 -56.65 59.19
CA ARG A 402 -25.92 -56.43 59.02
C ARG A 402 -25.38 -56.96 57.70
N VAL A 403 -25.93 -58.07 57.19
CA VAL A 403 -25.59 -58.62 55.86
C VAL A 403 -26.09 -57.71 54.75
N LEU A 404 -27.33 -57.23 54.81
CA LEU A 404 -27.90 -56.29 53.84
C LEU A 404 -27.18 -54.93 53.87
N ALA A 405 -26.88 -54.41 55.05
CA ALA A 405 -26.14 -53.16 55.23
C ALA A 405 -24.71 -53.26 54.68
N ASN A 406 -24.01 -54.39 54.92
CA ASN A 406 -22.72 -54.65 54.27
C ASN A 406 -22.84 -54.80 52.75
N LEU A 407 -23.90 -55.43 52.25
CA LEU A 407 -24.11 -55.62 50.82
C LEU A 407 -24.34 -54.26 50.11
N PHE A 408 -25.25 -53.44 50.64
CA PHE A 408 -25.49 -52.07 50.19
C PHE A 408 -24.22 -51.22 50.27
N ALA A 409 -23.50 -51.27 51.39
CA ALA A 409 -22.22 -50.57 51.56
C ALA A 409 -21.15 -51.05 50.56
N ARG A 410 -21.07 -52.35 50.22
CA ARG A 410 -20.10 -52.89 49.25
C ARG A 410 -20.50 -52.67 47.78
N ILE A 411 -21.78 -52.46 47.50
CA ILE A 411 -22.27 -52.02 46.18
C ILE A 411 -21.95 -50.53 45.98
N ASN A 412 -22.22 -49.70 46.99
CA ASN A 412 -22.06 -48.25 46.92
C ASN A 412 -20.62 -47.75 47.16
N ALA A 413 -19.83 -48.44 47.99
CA ALA A 413 -18.37 -48.31 48.01
C ALA A 413 -17.78 -49.00 46.78
N GLY A 414 -18.10 -48.44 45.60
CA GLY A 414 -17.79 -49.01 44.30
C GLY A 414 -16.33 -49.45 44.21
N ARG A 415 -16.12 -50.65 43.66
CA ARG A 415 -14.80 -51.33 43.56
C ARG A 415 -13.70 -50.30 43.29
N LYS A 416 -12.68 -50.25 44.15
CA LYS A 416 -11.46 -49.44 43.96
C LYS A 416 -10.69 -49.98 42.75
N VAL A 417 -11.19 -49.69 41.56
CA VAL A 417 -10.56 -50.05 40.29
C VAL A 417 -9.22 -49.33 40.25
N ASN A 418 -8.18 -50.12 39.98
CA ASN A 418 -6.80 -49.67 39.97
C ASN A 418 -6.64 -48.48 39.01
N ARG A 419 -5.95 -47.41 39.43
CA ARG A 419 -5.74 -46.19 38.62
C ARG A 419 -4.80 -46.49 37.44
N ARG A 420 -5.32 -47.13 36.39
CA ARG A 420 -4.74 -47.00 35.05
C ARG A 420 -5.01 -45.58 34.58
N SER A 421 -3.96 -44.92 34.12
CA SER A 421 -3.99 -43.52 33.68
C SER A 421 -5.03 -43.31 32.57
N PRO A 422 -5.71 -42.15 32.51
CA PRO A 422 -6.61 -41.85 31.41
C PRO A 422 -5.78 -41.80 30.11
N SER A 423 -6.15 -42.65 29.15
CA SER A 423 -5.57 -42.63 27.82
C SER A 423 -5.90 -41.30 27.16
N ARG A 424 -4.86 -40.46 27.04
CA ARG A 424 -4.76 -39.20 26.29
C ARG A 424 -5.85 -39.09 25.22
N ILE A 425 -6.83 -38.20 25.44
CA ILE A 425 -7.75 -37.79 24.37
C ILE A 425 -6.88 -37.19 23.26
N GLU A 426 -7.02 -37.71 22.05
CA GLU A 426 -6.27 -37.19 20.89
C GLU A 426 -6.79 -35.80 20.56
N SER A 427 -5.98 -34.80 20.89
CA SER A 427 -6.18 -33.42 20.44
C SER A 427 -6.09 -33.38 18.93
N ILE A 428 -7.22 -33.11 18.27
CA ILE A 428 -7.31 -32.92 16.82
C ILE A 428 -6.23 -31.91 16.39
N PRO A 429 -5.32 -32.25 15.46
CA PRO A 429 -4.26 -31.35 15.07
C PRO A 429 -4.85 -30.19 14.27
N VAL A 430 -4.88 -29.00 14.87
CA VAL A 430 -5.18 -27.74 14.17
C VAL A 430 -3.99 -27.40 13.28
N LEU A 431 -4.03 -27.82 12.01
CA LEU A 431 -3.11 -27.31 10.99
C LEU A 431 -3.47 -25.86 10.63
N CYS A 432 -3.03 -24.94 11.47
CA CYS A 432 -2.79 -23.55 11.09
C CYS A 432 -1.28 -23.37 10.86
N THR A 433 -0.78 -23.86 9.73
CA THR A 433 0.57 -23.53 9.25
C THR A 433 0.56 -22.11 8.67
N PRO A 434 1.39 -21.17 9.16
CA PRO A 434 1.62 -19.91 8.48
C PRO A 434 2.20 -20.16 7.08
N ILE A 435 1.73 -19.43 6.08
CA ILE A 435 2.37 -19.40 4.76
C ILE A 435 3.45 -18.30 4.81
N GLU A 436 4.64 -18.66 5.27
CA GLU A 436 5.81 -17.81 5.06
C GLU A 436 6.33 -17.99 3.64
N MET A 437 6.54 -16.88 2.94
CA MET A 437 7.08 -16.88 1.58
C MET A 437 8.61 -16.99 1.62
N THR A 438 9.15 -18.20 1.49
CA THR A 438 10.59 -18.38 1.28
C THR A 438 10.94 -18.22 -0.19
N HIS A 439 11.64 -17.12 -0.50
CA HIS A 439 12.22 -16.89 -1.82
C HIS A 439 13.29 -17.95 -2.12
N HIS A 440 13.22 -18.58 -3.28
CA HIS A 440 14.34 -19.32 -3.87
C HIS A 440 14.52 -18.93 -5.33
N SER A 441 15.48 -18.04 -5.56
CA SER A 441 16.00 -17.72 -6.88
C SER A 441 16.57 -18.98 -7.54
N LYS A 442 16.37 -19.12 -8.85
CA LYS A 442 17.26 -19.91 -9.70
C LYS A 442 17.59 -19.10 -10.94
N GLU A 443 18.87 -18.81 -11.09
CA GLU A 443 19.45 -18.25 -12.30
C GLU A 443 19.59 -19.37 -13.34
N THR A 444 19.21 -19.07 -14.58
CA THR A 444 19.77 -19.68 -15.79
C THR A 444 19.73 -18.63 -16.89
N ASP A 445 20.85 -18.43 -17.56
CA ASP A 445 21.04 -17.35 -18.54
C ASP A 445 20.15 -17.49 -19.79
N SER A 446 19.83 -16.37 -20.44
CA SER A 446 20.58 -15.96 -21.66
C SER A 446 19.97 -14.75 -22.40
N SER A 447 20.87 -14.05 -23.11
CA SER A 447 20.62 -13.25 -24.33
C SER A 447 19.72 -11.98 -24.28
N VAL A 448 20.40 -10.84 -24.08
CA VAL A 448 20.45 -9.68 -25.01
C VAL A 448 19.13 -9.07 -25.52
N LEU A 449 18.89 -7.80 -25.16
CA LEU A 449 18.81 -6.70 -26.14
C LEU A 449 18.98 -5.32 -25.46
N SER A 450 19.94 -4.53 -25.95
CA SER A 450 20.24 -3.18 -25.43
C SER A 450 19.52 -2.11 -26.25
N ILE A 451 18.78 -1.20 -25.59
CA ILE A 451 18.33 0.07 -26.17
C ILE A 451 18.53 1.20 -25.15
N SER A 452 19.23 2.26 -25.56
CA SER A 452 19.48 3.47 -24.76
C SER A 452 18.56 4.61 -25.20
N THR A 453 17.77 5.15 -24.28
CA THR A 453 17.12 6.50 -24.36
C THR A 453 16.78 6.91 -22.93
N LEU A 454 17.41 7.92 -22.35
CA LEU A 454 17.30 9.38 -22.59
C LEU A 454 16.28 10.05 -21.65
N GLU A 455 16.58 11.32 -21.37
CA GLU A 455 15.91 12.19 -20.43
C GLU A 455 14.43 12.43 -20.77
N LEU A 456 13.61 12.73 -19.76
CA LEU A 456 12.70 13.88 -19.82
C LEU A 456 12.24 14.31 -18.42
N GLU A 457 11.95 15.60 -18.31
CA GLU A 457 11.80 16.37 -17.08
C GLU A 457 10.53 16.03 -16.29
N LYS A 458 10.56 16.28 -14.97
CA LYS A 458 9.33 16.40 -14.15
C LYS A 458 9.27 17.75 -13.47
N CYS A 459 8.51 18.67 -14.06
CA CYS A 459 8.06 19.87 -13.36
C CYS A 459 7.08 19.49 -12.22
N ALA A 460 7.34 19.96 -11.01
CA ALA A 460 6.41 19.83 -9.88
C ALA A 460 6.57 20.99 -8.88
N GLY A 461 5.45 21.45 -8.31
CA GLY A 461 5.44 22.23 -7.07
C GLY A 461 5.78 23.73 -7.16
N LYS A 462 4.79 24.57 -7.51
CA LYS A 462 4.74 25.97 -7.05
C LYS A 462 3.41 26.23 -6.34
N ASN A 463 3.41 26.08 -5.01
CA ASN A 463 2.34 26.59 -4.15
C ASN A 463 2.61 28.04 -3.75
N SER A 464 1.55 28.77 -3.42
CA SER A 464 1.56 30.20 -3.11
C SER A 464 2.25 30.55 -1.77
N PRO A 465 2.50 31.84 -1.52
CA PRO A 465 1.70 32.49 -0.47
C PRO A 465 1.03 33.81 -0.90
N LEU A 466 0.06 34.28 -0.10
CA LEU A 466 -0.76 35.45 -0.38
C LEU A 466 -0.16 36.77 0.16
N LYS A 467 -0.51 37.89 -0.51
CA LYS A 467 -0.80 39.24 0.03
C LYS A 467 -1.53 40.01 -1.08
N VAL A 468 -2.86 40.17 -1.07
CA VAL A 468 -3.68 41.03 -0.19
C VAL A 468 -3.31 42.52 -0.29
N SER A 469 -4.08 43.29 -1.08
CA SER A 469 -4.62 44.61 -0.69
C SER A 469 -5.44 45.28 -1.79
N LYS A 470 -6.74 45.53 -1.50
CA LYS A 470 -7.62 46.59 -2.08
C LYS A 470 -7.94 46.46 -3.59
N GLY A 471 -9.14 46.81 -4.07
CA GLY A 471 -10.34 47.28 -3.39
C GLY A 471 -11.06 48.35 -4.22
N LEU A 472 -12.40 48.37 -4.18
CA LEU A 472 -13.32 49.16 -5.02
C LEU A 472 -13.41 48.67 -6.50
N CYS A 473 -14.50 48.89 -7.24
CA CYS A 473 -15.94 48.62 -7.05
C CYS A 473 -16.71 49.38 -8.15
N PHE A 474 -17.45 48.63 -8.98
CA PHE A 474 -18.73 49.03 -9.62
C PHE A 474 -18.81 50.10 -10.73
N SER A 475 -19.84 49.87 -11.57
CA SER A 475 -20.62 50.83 -12.37
C SER A 475 -20.06 51.40 -13.69
N ALA A 476 -20.51 50.79 -14.80
CA ALA A 476 -21.16 51.53 -15.90
C ALA A 476 -22.66 51.78 -15.53
N PRO A 477 -23.50 52.49 -16.30
CA PRO A 477 -23.31 53.10 -17.64
C PRO A 477 -23.83 54.56 -17.76
N GLY A 478 -23.84 55.13 -18.99
CA GLY A 478 -24.95 56.02 -19.40
C GLY A 478 -24.65 57.35 -20.14
N SER A 479 -24.94 57.37 -21.45
CA SER A 479 -25.69 58.39 -22.22
C SER A 479 -25.64 59.89 -21.86
N LEU A 480 -25.20 60.71 -22.85
CA LEU A 480 -25.66 62.06 -23.28
C LEU A 480 -25.00 62.29 -24.68
N LYS A 481 -25.58 62.77 -25.80
CA LYS A 481 -26.62 63.79 -26.14
C LYS A 481 -26.28 65.17 -25.56
N SER A 482 -25.87 66.19 -26.32
CA SER A 482 -26.50 66.72 -27.54
C SER A 482 -25.58 67.63 -28.38
N ASP A 483 -26.01 67.85 -29.63
CA ASP A 483 -25.51 68.76 -30.69
C ASP A 483 -25.79 70.26 -30.37
N PRO A 484 -25.57 71.28 -31.25
CA PRO A 484 -25.16 71.26 -32.67
C PRO A 484 -24.16 72.38 -33.13
N GLU A 485 -24.15 72.62 -34.45
CA GLU A 485 -23.57 73.73 -35.26
C GLU A 485 -22.24 73.46 -35.98
N SER A 486 -22.07 73.85 -37.27
CA SER A 486 -23.05 74.13 -38.36
C SER A 486 -22.32 74.17 -39.71
N ASN A 487 -23.09 74.09 -40.81
CA ASN A 487 -22.69 74.30 -42.21
C ASN A 487 -21.72 73.27 -42.84
N GLU A 488 -21.70 73.07 -44.15
CA GLU A 488 -22.78 72.85 -45.14
C GLU A 488 -22.09 72.38 -46.45
N ASP A 489 -22.88 72.10 -47.50
CA ASP A 489 -22.45 71.85 -48.88
C ASP A 489 -21.56 70.63 -49.21
N SER A 490 -21.70 69.99 -50.37
CA SER A 490 -22.92 69.55 -51.09
C SER A 490 -22.52 68.59 -52.23
N HIS A 491 -23.50 67.83 -52.73
CA HIS A 491 -23.46 67.05 -53.99
C HIS A 491 -22.50 65.84 -54.10
N SER A 492 -22.76 64.81 -54.91
CA SER A 492 -24.01 64.14 -55.34
C SER A 492 -23.59 62.91 -56.15
N LEU A 493 -23.82 61.69 -55.66
CA LEU A 493 -23.65 60.46 -56.45
C LEU A 493 -25.00 59.90 -56.91
N PRO A 494 -25.12 59.41 -58.15
CA PRO A 494 -26.19 58.51 -58.55
C PRO A 494 -25.70 57.06 -58.70
N GLU A 495 -26.32 56.13 -58.00
CA GLU A 495 -26.28 54.71 -58.38
C GLU A 495 -27.12 54.48 -59.65
N LEU A 496 -26.68 53.58 -60.53
CA LEU A 496 -27.60 52.88 -61.45
C LEU A 496 -27.22 51.40 -61.58
N ARG A 497 -27.94 50.55 -60.84
CA ARG A 497 -28.20 49.17 -61.27
C ARG A 497 -29.33 49.18 -62.29
N ASN A 498 -29.19 48.44 -63.38
CA ASN A 498 -30.33 47.76 -63.99
C ASN A 498 -29.87 46.52 -64.77
N VAL A 499 -30.74 45.52 -64.92
CA VAL A 499 -30.39 44.18 -65.39
C VAL A 499 -31.41 43.69 -66.44
N HIS A 500 -30.94 42.86 -67.36
CA HIS A 500 -31.70 42.11 -68.39
C HIS A 500 -32.40 42.92 -69.49
N ASN A 501 -32.08 42.58 -70.75
CA ASN A 501 -33.12 42.05 -71.63
C ASN A 501 -32.63 41.02 -72.68
N LEU A 502 -33.55 40.14 -73.09
CA LEU A 502 -33.65 39.32 -74.31
C LEU A 502 -32.41 38.67 -75.00
N LYS A 503 -32.23 37.40 -74.65
CA LYS A 503 -32.01 36.17 -75.44
C LYS A 503 -32.28 36.20 -76.98
N SER A 504 -31.62 35.27 -77.71
CA SER A 504 -32.01 34.68 -79.03
C SER A 504 -31.84 35.53 -80.32
N GLN A 505 -31.54 35.01 -81.54
CA GLN A 505 -31.09 33.67 -82.03
C GLN A 505 -30.62 33.76 -83.52
N MET A 506 -29.99 32.68 -84.02
CA MET A 506 -29.61 32.37 -85.44
C MET A 506 -28.41 33.14 -86.04
N LEU A 507 -27.52 32.63 -86.92
CA LEU A 507 -27.35 31.50 -87.89
C LEU A 507 -27.35 31.95 -89.37
N LEU A 508 -26.16 31.99 -90.00
CA LEU A 508 -25.83 31.86 -91.45
C LEU A 508 -24.27 32.00 -91.57
N GLN A 509 -23.52 30.94 -91.87
CA GLN A 509 -22.97 30.55 -93.20
C GLN A 509 -21.89 31.48 -93.83
N THR A 510 -20.60 31.15 -93.58
CA THR A 510 -19.53 30.71 -94.54
C THR A 510 -19.60 31.03 -96.05
N PRO A 511 -18.49 31.00 -96.85
CA PRO A 511 -17.02 30.98 -96.56
C PRO A 511 -16.18 31.88 -97.55
N VAL A 512 -15.06 31.37 -98.12
CA VAL A 512 -14.14 31.92 -99.19
C VAL A 512 -13.03 32.85 -98.64
N GLU A 513 -11.72 32.49 -98.62
CA GLU A 513 -10.70 32.36 -99.71
C GLU A 513 -10.32 33.71 -100.36
N GLN A 514 -9.09 34.06 -100.82
CA GLN A 514 -7.73 33.47 -100.96
C GLN A 514 -6.73 34.68 -101.06
N ARG A 515 -5.38 34.67 -101.00
CA ARG A 515 -4.21 33.74 -100.90
C ARG A 515 -3.31 34.24 -99.72
N ILE A 516 -2.07 33.82 -99.37
CA ILE A 516 -0.88 33.11 -99.92
C ILE A 516 0.14 33.99 -100.71
N ASP A 517 1.44 33.68 -100.50
CA ASP A 517 2.70 34.27 -101.03
C ASP A 517 3.16 35.57 -100.32
N ALA A 518 4.30 35.67 -99.59
CA ALA A 518 5.64 35.04 -99.56
C ALA A 518 6.74 35.81 -100.35
N GLN A 519 8.01 35.47 -100.08
CA GLN A 519 9.26 36.12 -100.55
C GLN A 519 9.63 37.49 -99.90
N GLU A 520 10.90 37.87 -99.70
CA GLU A 520 12.13 37.10 -99.42
C GLU A 520 13.27 38.05 -98.93
N GLN A 521 14.46 37.50 -98.63
CA GLN A 521 15.82 38.10 -98.76
C GLN A 521 16.00 39.61 -98.36
N SER A 522 16.64 39.96 -97.23
CA SER A 522 18.08 39.86 -96.90
C SER A 522 19.00 40.92 -97.57
N VAL A 523 20.28 40.93 -97.19
CA VAL A 523 21.39 41.80 -97.66
C VAL A 523 21.51 43.20 -97.03
N ASN A 524 22.66 43.38 -96.37
CA ASN A 524 23.19 44.61 -95.78
C ASN A 524 23.46 45.72 -96.82
N LEU A 525 23.62 46.98 -96.38
CA LEU A 525 24.89 47.73 -96.46
C LEU A 525 24.78 49.20 -95.96
N THR A 526 25.58 49.53 -94.95
CA THR A 526 26.55 50.64 -94.89
C THR A 526 26.36 51.87 -95.79
N THR A 527 26.23 53.08 -95.21
CA THR A 527 27.25 54.16 -95.32
C THR A 527 26.89 55.45 -94.56
N LYS A 528 27.95 56.12 -94.06
CA LYS A 528 28.02 57.50 -93.52
C LYS A 528 27.27 57.78 -92.21
#